data_AF-A0A1Q7WZE2-F1
#
_entry.id   AF-A0A1Q7WZE2-F1
#
_cell.length_a   1.000
_cell.length_b   1.000
_cell.length_c   1.000
_cell.angle_alpha   90.00
_cell.angle_beta   90.00
_cell.angle_gamma   90.00
#
_symmetry.space_group_name_H-M   'P 1'
#
loop_
_entity.id
_entity.type
_entity.pdbx_description
1 polymer ?
#
loop_
_entity_poly.entity_id
_entity_poly.type
_entity_poly.pdbx_seq_one_letter_code
_entity_poly.pdbx_strand_id
1 'polypeptide(L)'
;MRTACEQTTRWREQGVNLMRIAVNLAARQCQEPRLVQKVADVLRKTRLDAACLELEITEGSLIADATSTIASLRSFREMGVRVSLDDFGTGYSSLSYLRNLPIDTLKIDQSFVRSLNTDPSGAAITAAIIAMAHILGLKVIAEGVEDELQLAFLKERKCNEFQGYLFGKPMPARDLEELLAKRLAPRRFALAKSTRH
;
A
#
# COMPACT_ATOMS: atom_id res chain seq x y z
N MET A 1 11.61 -0.96 -8.95
CA MET A 1 10.67 -1.95 -9.50
C MET A 1 11.29 -3.33 -9.69
N ARG A 2 12.21 -3.57 -10.65
CA ARG A 2 12.82 -4.90 -10.88
C ARG A 2 13.27 -5.60 -9.59
N THR A 3 14.12 -4.95 -8.80
CA THR A 3 14.63 -5.48 -7.54
C THR A 3 13.52 -5.81 -6.54
N ALA A 4 12.46 -4.99 -6.46
CA ALA A 4 11.32 -5.26 -5.58
C ALA A 4 10.55 -6.51 -6.01
N CYS A 5 10.36 -6.70 -7.33
CA CYS A 5 9.70 -7.90 -7.86
C CYS A 5 10.56 -9.16 -7.68
N GLU A 6 11.88 -9.07 -7.91
CA GLU A 6 12.84 -10.16 -7.69
C GLU A 6 12.86 -10.57 -6.21
N GLN A 7 12.96 -9.60 -5.31
CA GLN A 7 12.97 -9.86 -3.87
C GLN A 7 11.64 -10.46 -3.39
N THR A 8 10.50 -9.98 -3.90
CA THR A 8 9.18 -10.51 -3.55
C THR A 8 9.01 -11.95 -4.03
N THR A 9 9.51 -12.26 -5.22
CA THR A 9 9.53 -13.64 -5.73
C THR A 9 10.34 -14.55 -4.82
N ARG A 10 11.56 -14.13 -4.45
CA ARG A 10 12.43 -14.87 -3.53
C ARG A 10 11.77 -15.14 -2.17
N TRP A 11 11.12 -14.14 -1.59
CA TRP A 11 10.38 -14.30 -0.33
C TRP A 11 9.27 -15.35 -0.45
N ARG A 12 8.53 -15.35 -1.56
CA ARG A 12 7.46 -16.34 -1.80
C ARG A 12 8.01 -17.75 -1.99
N GLU A 13 9.12 -17.90 -2.70
CA GLU A 13 9.82 -19.19 -2.85
C GLU A 13 10.33 -19.75 -1.52
N GLN A 14 10.63 -18.86 -0.55
CA GLN A 14 11.00 -19.22 0.82
C GLN A 14 9.80 -19.53 1.73
N GLY A 15 8.56 -19.53 1.19
CA GLY A 15 7.34 -19.82 1.93
C GLY A 15 6.79 -18.63 2.73
N VAL A 16 7.32 -17.43 2.52
CA VAL A 16 6.75 -16.21 3.12
C VAL A 16 5.46 -15.86 2.37
N ASN A 17 4.34 -15.86 3.08
CA ASN A 17 3.05 -15.45 2.52
C ASN A 17 2.94 -13.92 2.43
N LEU A 18 3.70 -13.30 1.54
CA LEU A 18 3.54 -11.89 1.22
C LEU A 18 2.35 -11.70 0.28
N MET A 19 1.39 -10.92 0.74
CA MET A 19 0.20 -10.58 -0.06
C MET A 19 0.54 -9.62 -1.19
N ARG A 20 1.43 -8.64 -0.96
CA ARG A 20 1.67 -7.53 -1.89
C ARG A 20 2.97 -6.79 -1.59
N ILE A 21 3.63 -6.27 -2.62
CA ILE A 21 4.71 -5.28 -2.55
C ILE A 21 4.27 -4.00 -3.27
N ALA A 22 4.41 -2.86 -2.60
CA ALA A 22 4.11 -1.56 -3.19
C ALA A 22 5.40 -0.89 -3.70
N VAL A 23 5.32 -0.23 -4.85
CA VAL A 23 6.43 0.50 -5.47
C VAL A 23 5.92 1.85 -5.94
N ASN A 24 6.53 2.92 -5.41
CA ASN A 24 6.35 4.27 -5.89
C ASN A 24 6.70 4.42 -7.38
N LEU A 25 5.78 5.02 -8.13
CA LEU A 25 5.91 5.35 -9.53
C LEU A 25 5.99 6.88 -9.67
N ALA A 26 7.16 7.39 -10.04
CA ALA A 26 7.34 8.83 -10.18
C ALA A 26 6.50 9.40 -11.33
N ALA A 27 6.02 10.64 -11.19
CA ALA A 27 5.21 11.34 -12.19
C ALA A 27 5.77 11.26 -13.62
N ARG A 28 7.08 11.47 -13.78
CA ARG A 28 7.78 11.38 -15.07
C ARG A 28 7.72 9.99 -15.71
N GLN A 29 7.62 8.93 -14.90
CA GLN A 29 7.54 7.55 -15.38
C GLN A 29 6.13 7.23 -15.87
N CYS A 30 5.08 7.78 -15.22
CA CYS A 30 3.70 7.66 -15.69
C CYS A 30 3.51 8.18 -17.13
N GLN A 31 4.35 9.14 -17.53
CA GLN A 31 4.37 9.73 -18.87
C GLN A 31 5.23 8.95 -19.87
N GLU A 32 5.92 7.89 -19.44
CA GLU A 32 6.80 7.14 -20.33
C GLU A 32 5.97 6.24 -21.27
N PRO A 33 6.04 6.39 -22.61
CA PRO A 33 5.21 5.64 -23.56
C PRO A 33 5.35 4.12 -23.49
N ARG A 34 6.44 3.62 -22.88
CA ARG A 34 6.74 2.19 -22.74
C ARG A 34 6.61 1.67 -21.32
N LEU A 35 6.06 2.45 -20.38
CA LEU A 35 6.00 2.04 -18.98
C LEU A 35 5.22 0.73 -18.80
N VAL A 36 4.06 0.61 -19.45
CA VAL A 36 3.22 -0.60 -19.37
C VAL A 36 3.99 -1.84 -19.82
N GLN A 37 4.69 -1.75 -20.95
CA GLN A 37 5.51 -2.86 -21.47
C GLN A 37 6.69 -3.17 -20.54
N LYS A 38 7.31 -2.15 -19.93
CA LYS A 38 8.38 -2.36 -18.95
C LYS A 38 7.89 -3.10 -17.70
N VAL A 39 6.71 -2.75 -17.18
CA VAL A 39 6.10 -3.44 -16.03
C VAL A 39 5.81 -4.89 -16.39
N ALA A 40 5.16 -5.13 -17.54
CA ALA A 40 4.88 -6.48 -18.04
C ALA A 40 6.16 -7.32 -18.19
N ASP A 41 7.23 -6.73 -18.74
CA ASP A 41 8.51 -7.38 -18.90
C ASP A 41 9.17 -7.74 -17.58
N VAL A 42 9.06 -6.87 -16.57
CA VAL A 42 9.58 -7.15 -15.23
C VAL A 42 8.80 -8.29 -14.58
N LEU A 43 7.46 -8.25 -14.60
CA LEU A 43 6.62 -9.32 -14.05
C LEU A 43 6.92 -10.65 -14.72
N ARG A 44 6.98 -10.69 -16.07
CA ARG A 44 7.34 -11.89 -16.83
C ARG A 44 8.71 -12.44 -16.46
N LYS A 45 9.74 -11.59 -16.39
CA LYS A 45 11.12 -12.01 -16.09
C LYS A 45 11.28 -12.50 -14.64
N THR A 46 10.55 -11.90 -13.71
CA THR A 46 10.59 -12.28 -12.29
C THR A 46 9.62 -13.38 -11.94
N ARG A 47 8.64 -13.68 -12.81
CA ARG A 47 7.53 -14.61 -12.56
C ARG A 47 6.67 -14.23 -11.35
N LEU A 48 6.71 -12.95 -10.94
CA LEU A 48 5.82 -12.44 -9.91
C LEU A 48 4.40 -12.34 -10.48
N ASP A 49 3.43 -12.87 -9.73
CA ASP A 49 2.01 -12.64 -10.02
C ASP A 49 1.71 -11.13 -9.98
N ALA A 50 1.08 -10.60 -11.03
CA ALA A 50 0.73 -9.20 -11.14
C ALA A 50 -0.09 -8.70 -9.93
N ALA A 51 -0.94 -9.54 -9.36
CA ALA A 51 -1.76 -9.21 -8.20
C ALA A 51 -0.94 -8.94 -6.92
N CYS A 52 0.33 -9.36 -6.90
CA CYS A 52 1.26 -9.08 -5.82
C CYS A 52 1.99 -7.74 -5.98
N LEU A 53 1.92 -7.09 -7.15
CA LEU A 53 2.52 -5.77 -7.35
C LEU A 53 1.47 -4.68 -7.19
N GLU A 54 1.80 -3.67 -6.38
CA GLU A 54 1.06 -2.40 -6.31
C GLU A 54 1.95 -1.26 -6.78
N LEU A 55 1.39 -0.41 -7.63
CA LEU A 55 2.02 0.83 -8.07
C LEU A 55 1.36 2.00 -7.36
N GLU A 56 2.18 2.75 -6.62
CA GLU A 56 1.75 3.96 -5.91
C GLU A 56 2.02 5.16 -6.81
N ILE A 57 0.99 5.94 -7.09
CA ILE A 57 1.09 7.21 -7.82
C ILE A 57 0.73 8.35 -6.89
N THR A 58 1.38 9.50 -7.01
CA THR A 58 1.01 10.68 -6.22
C THR A 58 -0.09 11.50 -6.91
N GLU A 59 -0.80 12.34 -6.15
CA GLU A 59 -1.74 13.31 -6.72
C GLU A 59 -1.10 14.19 -7.81
N GLY A 60 0.13 14.65 -7.58
CA GLY A 60 0.86 15.48 -8.54
C GLY A 60 1.15 14.77 -9.87
N SER A 61 1.22 13.44 -9.87
CA SER A 61 1.44 12.64 -11.08
C SER A 61 0.26 12.70 -12.05
N LEU A 62 -0.95 13.01 -11.54
CA LEU A 62 -2.19 13.05 -12.30
C LEU A 62 -2.41 14.38 -13.03
N ILE A 63 -1.87 15.47 -12.49
CA ILE A 63 -2.10 16.84 -12.98
C ILE A 63 -1.33 17.13 -14.28
N ALA A 64 -0.20 16.45 -14.51
CA ALA A 64 0.69 16.73 -15.64
C ALA A 64 0.13 16.31 -17.02
N ASP A 65 -0.48 15.12 -17.12
CA ASP A 65 -1.23 14.66 -18.30
C ASP A 65 -2.16 13.53 -17.88
N ALA A 66 -3.41 13.92 -17.62
CA ALA A 66 -4.45 13.06 -17.13
C ALA A 66 -4.81 11.92 -18.11
N THR A 67 -4.80 12.18 -19.42
CA THR A 67 -5.32 11.22 -20.40
C THR A 67 -4.36 10.04 -20.57
N SER A 68 -3.08 10.34 -20.77
CA SER A 68 -2.03 9.31 -20.88
C SER A 68 -1.89 8.51 -19.59
N THR A 69 -1.95 9.20 -18.44
CA THR A 69 -1.87 8.54 -17.13
C THR A 69 -3.04 7.58 -16.93
N ILE A 70 -4.28 8.02 -17.16
CA ILE A 70 -5.47 7.16 -17.02
C ILE A 70 -5.37 5.93 -17.92
N ALA A 71 -4.90 6.05 -19.16
CA ALA A 71 -4.72 4.92 -20.06
C ALA A 71 -3.71 3.89 -19.52
N SER A 72 -2.59 4.38 -18.96
CA SER A 72 -1.59 3.52 -18.32
C SER A 72 -2.16 2.81 -17.09
N LEU A 73 -2.89 3.52 -16.23
CA LEU A 73 -3.51 2.94 -15.03
C LEU A 73 -4.55 1.87 -15.38
N ARG A 74 -5.36 2.07 -16.42
CA ARG A 74 -6.27 1.03 -16.94
C ARG A 74 -5.49 -0.21 -17.38
N SER A 75 -4.42 -0.01 -18.14
CA SER A 75 -3.57 -1.10 -18.61
C SER A 75 -2.94 -1.89 -17.45
N PHE A 76 -2.55 -1.23 -16.36
CA PHE A 76 -2.06 -1.91 -15.16
C PHE A 76 -3.13 -2.78 -14.51
N ARG A 77 -4.35 -2.26 -14.35
CA ARG A 77 -5.46 -3.03 -13.78
C ARG A 77 -5.86 -4.21 -14.65
N GLU A 78 -5.90 -4.03 -15.97
CA GLU A 78 -6.16 -5.12 -16.93
C GLU A 78 -5.08 -6.21 -16.85
N MET A 79 -3.83 -5.85 -16.55
CA MET A 79 -2.73 -6.78 -16.29
C MET A 79 -2.86 -7.50 -14.93
N GLY A 80 -3.75 -7.03 -14.05
CA GLY A 80 -3.90 -7.52 -12.68
C GLY A 80 -2.99 -6.82 -11.65
N VAL A 81 -2.27 -5.77 -12.06
CA VAL A 81 -1.46 -4.94 -11.15
C VAL A 81 -2.39 -4.00 -10.39
N ARG A 82 -2.18 -3.89 -9.07
CA ARG A 82 -2.94 -2.96 -8.23
C ARG A 82 -2.39 -1.55 -8.38
N VAL A 83 -3.27 -0.57 -8.27
CA VAL A 83 -2.88 0.84 -8.29
C VAL A 83 -3.44 1.55 -7.07
N SER A 84 -2.58 2.32 -6.40
CA SER A 84 -2.97 3.17 -5.28
C SER A 84 -2.61 4.63 -5.51
N LEU A 85 -3.47 5.52 -5.03
CA LEU A 85 -3.22 6.95 -5.00
C LEU A 85 -2.61 7.31 -3.64
N ASP A 86 -1.38 7.81 -3.67
CA ASP A 86 -0.58 8.20 -2.53
C ASP A 86 -0.69 9.70 -2.22
N ASP A 87 -0.32 10.05 -0.98
CA ASP A 87 -0.32 11.41 -0.44
C ASP A 87 -1.68 12.14 -0.53
N PHE A 88 -2.80 11.40 -0.43
CA PHE A 88 -4.11 12.01 -0.65
C PHE A 88 -4.46 13.04 0.44
N GLY A 89 -4.92 14.21 0.00
CA GLY A 89 -5.30 15.35 0.82
C GLY A 89 -4.24 16.46 0.90
N THR A 90 -3.06 16.26 0.33
CA THR A 90 -1.97 17.26 0.33
C THR A 90 -1.98 18.20 -0.87
N GLY A 91 -2.79 17.89 -1.89
CA GLY A 91 -2.84 18.60 -3.17
C GLY A 91 -4.24 18.98 -3.64
N TYR A 92 -4.34 19.36 -4.92
CA TYR A 92 -5.58 19.76 -5.58
C TYR A 92 -6.23 18.60 -6.34
N SER A 93 -6.62 17.53 -5.65
CA SER A 93 -7.46 16.50 -6.26
C SER A 93 -8.92 16.92 -6.28
N SER A 94 -9.48 17.10 -7.47
CA SER A 94 -10.93 17.22 -7.63
C SER A 94 -11.60 15.86 -7.40
N LEU A 95 -12.67 15.81 -6.61
CA LEU A 95 -13.54 14.64 -6.47
C LEU A 95 -14.03 14.11 -7.82
N SER A 96 -14.24 15.00 -8.79
CA SER A 96 -14.64 14.61 -10.15
C SER A 96 -13.57 13.78 -10.87
N TYR A 97 -12.30 14.02 -10.55
CA TYR A 97 -11.17 13.29 -11.11
C TYR A 97 -11.02 11.94 -10.43
N LEU A 98 -11.06 11.92 -9.10
CA LEU A 98 -10.97 10.70 -8.30
C LEU A 98 -12.03 9.66 -8.69
N ARG A 99 -13.26 10.09 -8.96
CA ARG A 99 -14.36 9.21 -9.39
C ARG A 99 -14.05 8.38 -10.65
N ASN A 100 -13.25 8.92 -11.57
CA ASN A 100 -12.97 8.28 -12.86
C ASN A 100 -11.60 7.58 -12.90
N LEU A 101 -10.84 7.64 -11.80
CA LEU A 101 -9.52 7.03 -11.74
C LEU A 101 -9.63 5.51 -11.60
N PRO A 102 -8.94 4.74 -12.46
CA PRO A 102 -8.88 3.29 -12.33
C PRO A 102 -7.83 2.94 -11.27
N ILE A 103 -8.18 3.15 -10.00
CA ILE A 103 -7.37 2.79 -8.83
C ILE A 103 -8.15 1.84 -7.92
N ASP A 104 -7.44 1.12 -7.06
CA ASP A 104 -8.01 0.17 -6.12
C ASP A 104 -7.99 0.70 -4.68
N THR A 105 -7.03 1.57 -4.38
CA THR A 105 -6.74 2.04 -3.02
C THR A 105 -6.44 3.53 -3.00
N LEU A 106 -6.88 4.21 -1.94
CA LEU A 106 -6.51 5.58 -1.58
C LEU A 106 -5.70 5.54 -0.29
N LYS A 107 -4.54 6.21 -0.28
CA LYS A 107 -3.66 6.29 0.89
C LYS A 107 -3.77 7.69 1.49
N ILE A 108 -4.11 7.76 2.77
CA ILE A 108 -4.22 9.02 3.52
C ILE A 108 -2.82 9.41 3.98
N ASP A 109 -2.39 10.61 3.60
CA ASP A 109 -1.08 11.13 3.97
C ASP A 109 -0.88 11.18 5.50
N GLN A 110 0.36 10.92 5.92
CA GLN A 110 0.74 10.89 7.33
C GLN A 110 0.48 12.22 8.08
N SER A 111 0.44 13.37 7.39
CA SER A 111 0.17 14.66 8.04
C SER A 111 -1.22 14.71 8.67
N PHE A 112 -2.22 14.07 8.05
CA PHE A 112 -3.58 13.96 8.59
C PHE A 112 -3.64 12.95 9.75
N VAL A 113 -2.92 11.83 9.63
CA VAL A 113 -2.92 10.79 10.66
C VAL A 113 -2.20 11.26 11.93
N ARG A 114 -1.09 12.00 11.80
CA ARG A 114 -0.35 12.57 12.93
C ARG A 114 -1.17 13.58 13.72
N SER A 115 -2.04 14.33 13.05
CA SER A 115 -2.83 15.39 13.68
C SER A 115 -4.11 14.89 14.36
N LEU A 116 -4.49 13.62 14.21
CA LEU A 116 -5.73 13.04 14.75
C LEU A 116 -5.96 13.31 16.26
N ASN A 117 -4.88 13.33 17.04
CA ASN A 117 -4.96 13.49 18.49
C ASN A 117 -5.02 14.96 18.93
N THR A 118 -4.59 15.90 18.07
CA THR A 118 -4.35 17.30 18.44
C THR A 118 -5.17 18.30 17.65
N ASP A 119 -5.69 17.92 16.48
CA ASP A 119 -6.44 18.79 15.58
C ASP A 119 -7.81 18.16 15.23
N PRO A 120 -8.90 18.67 15.81
CA PRO A 120 -10.25 18.24 15.47
C PRO A 120 -10.59 18.39 13.98
N SER A 121 -9.98 19.37 13.29
CA SER A 121 -10.18 19.57 11.85
C SER A 121 -9.52 18.44 11.05
N GLY A 122 -8.26 18.12 11.33
CA GLY A 122 -7.55 16.98 10.75
C GLY A 122 -8.28 15.64 10.96
N ALA A 123 -8.85 15.44 12.16
CA ALA A 123 -9.70 14.28 12.45
C ALA A 123 -10.98 14.26 11.59
N ALA A 124 -11.69 15.38 11.48
CA ALA A 124 -12.89 15.47 10.64
C ALA A 124 -12.58 15.24 9.15
N ILE A 125 -11.48 15.80 8.65
CA ILE A 125 -11.01 15.61 7.27
C ILE A 125 -10.66 14.13 7.03
N THR A 126 -9.90 13.51 7.93
CA THR A 126 -9.56 12.08 7.82
C THR A 126 -10.82 11.20 7.76
N ALA A 127 -11.81 11.48 8.62
CA ALA A 127 -13.08 10.76 8.60
C ALA A 127 -13.84 10.94 7.28
N ALA A 128 -13.86 12.16 6.73
CA ALA A 128 -14.48 12.45 5.44
C ALA A 128 -13.77 11.73 4.28
N ILE A 129 -12.43 11.67 4.30
CA ILE A 129 -11.64 10.94 3.30
C ILE A 129 -11.98 9.44 3.31
N ILE A 130 -12.03 8.84 4.50
CA ILE A 130 -12.37 7.42 4.64
C ILE A 130 -13.77 7.14 4.08
N ALA A 131 -14.76 7.94 4.48
CA ALA A 131 -16.14 7.78 4.01
C ALA A 131 -16.26 7.94 2.49
N MET A 132 -15.59 8.95 1.91
CA MET A 132 -15.57 9.21 0.48
C MET A 132 -14.99 8.03 -0.31
N ALA A 133 -13.84 7.51 0.12
CA ALA A 133 -13.20 6.38 -0.54
C ALA A 133 -14.11 5.14 -0.54
N HIS A 134 -14.79 4.84 0.57
CA HIS A 134 -15.77 3.76 0.63
C HIS A 134 -16.96 3.96 -0.31
N ILE A 135 -17.48 5.19 -0.42
CA ILE A 135 -18.55 5.52 -1.38
C ILE A 135 -18.10 5.26 -2.82
N LEU A 136 -16.83 5.51 -3.13
CA LEU A 136 -16.24 5.24 -4.45
C LEU A 136 -15.83 3.78 -4.65
N GLY A 137 -16.05 2.91 -3.67
CA GLY A 137 -15.66 1.49 -3.72
C GLY A 137 -14.15 1.27 -3.60
N LEU A 138 -13.41 2.25 -3.10
CA LEU A 138 -11.96 2.19 -2.90
C LEU A 138 -11.63 1.65 -1.50
N LYS A 139 -10.51 0.94 -1.40
CA LYS A 139 -9.88 0.65 -0.11
C LYS A 139 -9.12 1.87 0.40
N VAL A 140 -8.97 1.95 1.72
CA VAL A 140 -8.24 3.04 2.37
C VAL A 140 -7.08 2.50 3.19
N ILE A 141 -5.89 3.03 2.95
CA ILE A 141 -4.71 2.84 3.81
C ILE A 141 -4.45 4.16 4.55
N ALA A 142 -4.31 4.11 5.87
CA ALA A 142 -3.82 5.26 6.64
C ALA A 142 -2.31 5.14 6.87
N GLU A 143 -1.55 6.16 6.48
CA GLU A 143 -0.09 6.19 6.64
C GLU A 143 0.35 6.93 7.91
N GLY A 144 1.53 6.59 8.44
CA GLY A 144 2.08 7.26 9.61
C GLY A 144 1.35 6.94 10.92
N VAL A 145 0.75 5.75 11.04
CA VAL A 145 0.16 5.29 12.31
C VAL A 145 1.28 4.92 13.29
N GLU A 146 1.44 5.74 14.32
CA GLU A 146 2.52 5.68 15.30
C GLU A 146 2.04 5.27 16.70
N ASP A 147 0.75 5.43 17.02
CA ASP A 147 0.17 5.10 18.33
C ASP A 147 -1.21 4.42 18.30
N GLU A 148 -1.61 3.86 19.45
CA GLU A 148 -2.87 3.12 19.60
C GLU A 148 -4.13 4.00 19.54
N LEU A 149 -4.03 5.30 19.86
CA LEU A 149 -5.16 6.22 19.78
C LEU A 149 -5.51 6.52 18.32
N GLN A 150 -4.48 6.77 17.50
CA GLN A 150 -4.62 6.89 16.04
C GLN A 150 -5.23 5.62 15.45
N LEU A 151 -4.71 4.44 15.85
CA LEU A 151 -5.23 3.16 15.37
C LEU A 151 -6.71 2.96 15.76
N ALA A 152 -7.08 3.27 17.01
CA ALA A 152 -8.46 3.16 17.49
C ALA A 152 -9.41 4.07 16.69
N PHE A 153 -9.00 5.34 16.48
CA PHE A 153 -9.75 6.30 15.67
C PHE A 153 -10.02 5.78 14.26
N LEU A 154 -8.97 5.26 13.59
CA LEU A 154 -9.05 4.77 12.22
C LEU A 154 -9.88 3.48 12.10
N LYS A 155 -9.78 2.57 13.09
CA LYS A 155 -10.59 1.35 13.16
C LYS A 155 -12.08 1.66 13.35
N GLU A 156 -12.41 2.60 14.22
CA GLU A 156 -13.80 3.04 14.44
C GLU A 156 -14.44 3.53 13.14
N ARG A 157 -13.65 4.21 12.30
CA ARG A 157 -14.07 4.72 10.98
C ARG A 157 -13.95 3.68 9.86
N LYS A 158 -13.62 2.42 10.18
CA LYS A 158 -13.52 1.30 9.23
C LYS A 158 -12.45 1.51 8.15
N CYS A 159 -11.36 2.22 8.46
CA CYS A 159 -10.18 2.25 7.59
C CYS A 159 -9.69 0.81 7.35
N ASN A 160 -9.35 0.47 6.10
CA ASN A 160 -9.15 -0.92 5.70
C ASN A 160 -7.79 -1.47 6.14
N GLU A 161 -6.76 -0.65 6.04
CA GLU A 161 -5.36 -1.03 6.21
C GLU A 161 -4.58 0.11 6.88
N PHE A 162 -3.49 -0.22 7.58
CA PHE A 162 -2.71 0.73 8.36
C PHE A 162 -1.22 0.54 8.08
N GLN A 163 -0.49 1.64 7.94
CA GLN A 163 0.95 1.66 7.76
C GLN A 163 1.57 2.68 8.71
N GLY A 164 2.63 2.28 9.41
CA GLY A 164 3.37 3.19 10.28
C GLY A 164 4.23 2.48 11.33
N TYR A 165 4.93 3.27 12.13
CA TYR A 165 5.94 2.77 13.08
C TYR A 165 5.34 1.94 14.22
N LEU A 166 4.03 2.01 14.45
CA LEU A 166 3.35 1.10 15.36
C LEU A 166 3.50 -0.37 14.94
N PHE A 167 3.60 -0.64 13.63
CA PHE A 167 3.70 -2.00 13.08
C PHE A 167 5.13 -2.40 12.71
N GLY A 168 5.93 -1.44 12.25
CA GLY A 168 7.33 -1.65 11.88
C GLY A 168 7.92 -0.43 11.19
N LYS A 169 9.21 -0.21 11.42
CA LYS A 169 9.97 0.82 10.69
C LYS A 169 10.46 0.26 9.34
N PRO A 170 10.70 1.11 8.33
CA PRO A 170 11.44 0.72 7.14
C PRO A 170 12.74 0.04 7.54
N MET A 171 13.00 -1.13 6.96
CA MET A 171 14.17 -1.95 7.29
C MET A 171 14.73 -2.62 6.05
N PRO A 172 16.02 -2.98 6.05
CA PRO A 172 16.63 -3.81 5.02
C PRO A 172 15.87 -5.13 4.80
N ALA A 173 15.92 -5.64 3.57
CA ALA A 173 15.24 -6.89 3.19
C ALA A 173 15.63 -8.07 4.10
N ARG A 174 16.92 -8.18 4.45
CA ARG A 174 17.43 -9.22 5.36
C ARG A 174 16.79 -9.13 6.74
N ASP A 175 16.66 -7.94 7.30
CA ASP A 175 16.10 -7.76 8.63
C ASP A 175 14.61 -8.11 8.65
N LEU A 176 13.91 -7.82 7.54
CA LEU A 176 12.53 -8.25 7.35
C LEU A 176 12.41 -9.78 7.25
N GLU A 177 13.31 -10.45 6.52
CA GLU A 177 13.36 -11.92 6.45
C GLU A 177 13.52 -12.54 7.84
N GLU A 178 14.44 -12.02 8.64
CA GLU A 178 14.67 -12.48 10.01
C GLU A 178 13.44 -12.24 10.92
N LEU A 179 12.77 -11.09 10.77
CA LEU A 179 11.55 -10.76 11.50
C LEU A 179 10.40 -11.71 11.13
N LEU A 180 10.21 -11.98 9.84
CA LEU A 180 9.15 -12.86 9.34
C LEU A 180 9.40 -14.31 9.73
N ALA A 181 10.64 -14.78 9.65
CA ALA A 181 11.01 -16.12 10.11
C ALA A 181 10.71 -16.34 11.59
N LYS A 182 10.97 -15.34 12.45
CA LYS A 182 10.65 -15.41 13.89
C LYS A 182 9.14 -15.46 14.16
N ARG A 183 8.31 -14.78 13.35
CA ARG A 183 6.85 -14.78 13.48
C ARG A 183 6.20 -16.05 12.92
N LEU A 184 6.81 -16.66 11.91
CA LEU A 184 6.33 -17.90 11.26
C LEU A 184 6.87 -19.18 11.92
N ALA A 185 7.90 -19.08 12.78
CA ALA A 185 8.38 -20.22 13.54
C ALA A 185 7.23 -20.80 14.41
N PRO A 186 6.97 -22.12 14.36
CA PRO A 186 5.97 -22.72 15.22
C PRO A 186 6.32 -22.37 16.67
N ARG A 187 5.38 -21.75 17.40
CA ARG A 187 5.49 -21.60 18.85
C ARG A 187 5.68 -23.01 19.41
N ARG A 188 6.92 -23.37 19.76
CA ARG A 188 7.21 -24.64 20.43
C ARG A 188 6.50 -24.56 21.78
N PHE A 189 5.31 -25.11 21.87
CA PHE A 189 4.75 -25.51 23.15
C PHE A 189 5.72 -26.56 23.70
N ALA A 190 6.53 -26.16 24.67
CA ALA A 190 7.23 -27.10 25.51
C ALA A 190 6.15 -27.85 26.30
N LEU A 191 5.70 -28.99 25.78
CA LEU A 191 5.03 -30.01 26.57
C LEU A 191 6.08 -30.53 27.57
N ALA A 192 6.15 -29.90 28.73
CA ALA A 192 6.77 -30.50 29.90
C ALA A 192 6.02 -31.81 30.17
N LYS A 193 6.64 -32.94 29.82
CA LYS A 193 6.17 -34.25 30.26
C LYS A 193 6.31 -34.27 31.77
N SER A 194 5.20 -34.08 32.47
CA SER A 194 5.07 -34.41 33.88
C SER A 194 5.28 -35.92 34.02
N THR A 195 6.44 -36.30 34.52
CA THR A 195 6.73 -37.64 35.03
C THR A 195 5.82 -37.89 36.21
N ARG A 196 4.87 -38.82 36.04
CA ARG A 196 4.06 -39.36 37.15
C ARG A 196 4.99 -40.05 38.16
N HIS A 197 4.71 -39.87 39.45
CA HIS A 197 4.96 -40.86 40.48
C HIS A 197 3.60 -41.30 41.00
#